data_AF-A0A2E1K061-F1
#
_entry.id   AF-A0A2E1K061-F1
#
_cell.length_a   1.000
_cell.length_b   1.000
_cell.length_c   1.000
_cell.angle_alpha   90.00
_cell.angle_beta   90.00
_cell.angle_gamma   90.00
#
_symmetry.space_group_name_H-M   'P 1'
#
loop_
_entity.id
_entity.type
_entity.pdbx_description
1 polymer ?
#
loop_
_entity_poly.entity_id
_entity_poly.type
_entity_poly.pdbx_seq_one_letter_code
_entity_poly.pdbx_strand_id
1 'polypeptide(L)'
;MAKLRFLFHDHLNLSVASLVSCDQKNDVVLLCESKIEFSRVKHHRKKIAFWLSSMRHFHEELLQAGYRVDYVMLDDPKNSHDLLQEISACAKRHHLQEVVVMQPSDYQTQEMLLSLPKKHDLALEMLPDNRFLATDAFFSTWATGKKQLRMEFFYREMRKSHDILMDGSEPVGGKWNYDSENRKPPKSGLTIPPTYDNPPDVISSAACKLVEKLFPDHFGDLSPFYFAVTRQQAVDALALFIRERLENFGDYQDAMIEGEPWMYHSHIGFYINIGFLHPRECIEAAEMAYQKGRAP
;
A
#
# COMPACT_ATOMS: atom_id res chain seq x y z
N MET A 1 10.27 24.55 13.92
CA MET A 1 11.61 24.21 13.40
C MET A 1 11.42 23.26 12.22
N ALA A 2 12.34 23.24 11.25
CA ALA A 2 12.28 22.27 10.15
C ALA A 2 12.41 20.84 10.69
N LYS A 3 11.70 19.89 10.08
CA LYS A 3 11.68 18.48 10.46
C LYS A 3 12.06 17.56 9.30
N LEU A 4 12.57 16.37 9.63
CA LEU A 4 12.76 15.29 8.68
C LEU A 4 11.47 14.46 8.57
N ARG A 5 10.91 14.30 7.38
CA ARG A 5 9.72 13.48 7.11
C ARG A 5 10.16 12.16 6.49
N PHE A 6 10.20 11.09 7.28
CA PHE A 6 10.61 9.79 6.75
C PHE A 6 9.41 9.02 6.19
N LEU A 7 9.54 8.49 4.97
CA LEU A 7 8.53 7.66 4.32
C LEU A 7 9.08 6.26 4.01
N PHE A 8 8.27 5.25 4.30
CA PHE A 8 8.55 3.87 3.96
C PHE A 8 8.17 3.54 2.52
N HIS A 9 8.67 2.41 2.03
CA HIS A 9 8.37 1.89 0.68
C HIS A 9 6.89 1.57 0.47
N ASP A 10 6.10 1.52 1.54
CA ASP A 10 4.67 1.26 1.53
C ASP A 10 3.84 2.48 1.92
N HIS A 11 4.41 3.69 2.04
CA HIS A 11 3.72 4.95 2.38
C HIS A 11 3.60 5.91 1.17
N LEU A 12 3.43 5.37 -0.04
CA LEU A 12 3.60 6.08 -1.31
C LEU A 12 2.31 6.80 -1.74
N ASN A 13 1.85 7.77 -0.93
CA ASN A 13 0.72 8.62 -1.28
C ASN A 13 0.91 10.02 -0.70
N LEU A 14 0.59 11.06 -1.47
CA LEU A 14 0.67 12.45 -1.00
C LEU A 14 -0.26 12.74 0.21
N SER A 15 -1.30 11.93 0.42
CA SER A 15 -2.25 12.08 1.53
C SER A 15 -1.84 11.39 2.83
N VAL A 16 -0.67 10.75 2.92
CA VAL A 16 -0.22 10.11 4.17
C VAL A 16 0.05 11.15 5.27
N ALA A 17 -0.16 10.77 6.53
CA ALA A 17 -0.08 11.68 7.67
C ALA A 17 1.23 12.49 7.75
N SER A 18 2.37 11.86 7.42
CA SER A 18 3.68 12.51 7.38
C SER A 18 3.80 13.64 6.36
N LEU A 19 3.07 13.55 5.24
CA LEU A 19 3.08 14.55 4.17
C LEU A 19 1.98 15.61 4.34
N VAL A 20 0.81 15.24 4.85
CA VAL A 20 -0.28 16.20 5.15
C VAL A 20 0.16 17.22 6.20
N SER A 21 0.96 16.81 7.17
CA SER A 21 1.51 17.69 8.22
C SER A 21 2.84 18.34 7.85
N CYS A 22 3.35 18.14 6.63
CA CYS A 22 4.67 18.61 6.17
C CYS A 22 4.65 20.10 5.83
N ASP A 23 5.63 20.85 6.36
CA ASP A 23 5.92 22.20 5.88
C ASP A 23 6.84 22.10 4.66
N GLN A 24 6.27 22.05 3.45
CA GLN A 24 7.01 21.87 2.19
C GLN A 24 8.19 22.85 2.00
N LYS A 25 8.13 24.05 2.61
CA LYS A 25 9.19 25.05 2.49
C LYS A 25 10.41 24.67 3.33
N ASN A 26 10.18 24.20 4.55
CA ASN A 26 11.21 24.06 5.56
C ASN A 26 11.65 22.61 5.78
N ASP A 27 10.70 21.67 5.73
CA ASP A 27 10.94 20.26 5.99
C ASP A 27 11.67 19.57 4.83
N VAL A 28 12.24 18.40 5.11
CA VAL A 28 12.88 17.52 4.12
C VAL A 28 12.22 16.16 4.18
N VAL A 29 11.76 15.64 3.05
CA VAL A 29 11.24 14.27 2.91
C VAL A 29 12.41 13.33 2.63
N LEU A 30 12.49 12.20 3.33
CA LEU A 30 13.46 11.15 3.10
C LEU A 30 12.77 9.87 2.63
N LEU A 31 13.24 9.34 1.50
CA LEU A 31 13.02 7.95 1.08
C LEU A 31 14.37 7.26 0.95
N CYS A 32 14.42 6.00 1.38
CA CYS A 32 15.65 5.21 1.34
C CYS A 32 15.36 3.78 0.89
N GLU A 33 16.06 3.35 -0.15
CA GLU A 33 16.06 1.95 -0.59
C GLU A 33 17.02 1.13 0.28
N SER A 34 16.47 0.33 1.21
CA SER A 34 17.26 -0.45 2.17
C SER A 34 17.38 -1.92 1.76
N LYS A 35 18.62 -2.37 1.52
CA LYS A 35 18.89 -3.80 1.29
C LYS A 35 18.57 -4.65 2.53
N ILE A 36 18.80 -4.13 3.73
CA ILE A 36 18.48 -4.83 4.98
C ILE A 36 16.98 -5.12 5.03
N GLU A 37 16.13 -4.12 4.81
CA GLU A 37 14.68 -4.30 4.80
C GLU A 37 14.23 -5.26 3.69
N PHE A 38 14.75 -5.09 2.47
CA PHE A 38 14.39 -5.96 1.33
C PHE A 38 14.94 -7.39 1.43
N SER A 39 15.77 -7.68 2.43
CA SER A 39 16.32 -9.01 2.71
C SER A 39 15.91 -9.58 4.07
N ARG A 40 15.03 -8.92 4.84
CA ARG A 40 14.52 -9.45 6.13
C ARG A 40 13.87 -10.82 5.99
N VAL A 41 13.22 -11.04 4.86
CA VAL A 41 12.87 -12.37 4.36
C VAL A 41 13.27 -12.47 2.89
N LYS A 42 13.31 -13.70 2.36
CA LYS A 42 13.54 -13.91 0.93
C LYS A 42 12.32 -13.48 0.11
N HIS A 43 12.11 -12.18 -0.07
CA HIS A 43 11.03 -11.66 -0.90
C HIS A 43 11.19 -12.10 -2.37
N HIS A 44 10.06 -12.26 -3.06
CA HIS A 44 10.05 -12.50 -4.50
C HIS A 44 10.75 -11.34 -5.24
N ARG A 45 11.57 -11.64 -6.25
CA ARG A 45 12.30 -10.62 -7.04
C ARG A 45 11.39 -9.53 -7.64
N LYS A 46 10.28 -9.89 -8.28
CA LYS A 46 9.21 -8.94 -8.69
C LYS A 46 8.73 -7.99 -7.59
N LYS A 47 8.60 -8.45 -6.33
CA LYS A 47 8.15 -7.60 -5.22
C LYS A 47 9.16 -6.50 -4.92
N ILE A 48 10.44 -6.84 -4.89
CA ILE A 48 11.53 -5.87 -4.67
C ILE A 48 11.58 -4.89 -5.85
N ALA A 49 11.51 -5.38 -7.09
CA ALA A 49 11.50 -4.52 -8.27
C ALA A 49 10.30 -3.57 -8.29
N PHE A 50 9.13 -4.05 -7.87
CA PHE A 50 7.92 -3.25 -7.70
C PHE A 50 8.08 -2.16 -6.65
N TRP A 51 8.63 -2.47 -5.47
CA TRP A 51 8.90 -1.45 -4.45
C TRP A 51 9.90 -0.40 -4.93
N LEU A 52 11.04 -0.82 -5.49
CA LEU A 52 12.05 0.10 -6.03
C LEU A 52 11.48 1.01 -7.10
N SER A 53 10.76 0.45 -8.08
CA SER A 53 10.15 1.26 -9.14
C SER A 53 9.10 2.22 -8.56
N SER A 54 8.23 1.76 -7.65
CA SER A 54 7.19 2.59 -7.05
C SER A 54 7.76 3.74 -6.22
N MET A 55 8.81 3.48 -5.42
CA MET A 55 9.48 4.51 -4.64
C MET A 55 10.14 5.57 -5.52
N ARG A 56 10.80 5.15 -6.61
CA ARG A 56 11.46 6.07 -7.55
C ARG A 56 10.44 6.93 -8.32
N HIS A 57 9.31 6.36 -8.73
CA HIS A 57 8.23 7.14 -9.32
C HIS A 57 7.61 8.11 -8.32
N PHE A 58 7.40 7.67 -7.07
CA PHE A 58 6.86 8.53 -6.03
C PHE A 58 7.84 9.65 -5.65
N HIS A 59 9.14 9.44 -5.76
CA HIS A 59 10.14 10.50 -5.65
C HIS A 59 9.94 11.60 -6.69
N GLU A 60 9.74 11.23 -7.96
CA GLU A 60 9.44 12.21 -9.01
C GLU A 60 8.11 12.93 -8.75
N GLU A 61 7.09 12.21 -8.27
CA GLU A 61 5.80 12.80 -7.88
C GLU A 61 5.96 13.83 -6.74
N LEU A 62 6.77 13.53 -5.73
CA LEU A 62 7.07 14.44 -4.62
C LEU A 62 7.79 15.71 -5.11
N LEU A 63 8.77 15.58 -6.01
CA LEU A 63 9.46 16.72 -6.60
C LEU A 63 8.50 17.61 -7.40
N GLN A 64 7.62 17.00 -8.20
CA GLN A 64 6.60 17.71 -8.97
C GLN A 64 5.58 18.42 -8.07
N ALA A 65 5.26 17.82 -6.92
CA ALA A 65 4.38 18.41 -5.90
C ALA A 65 5.07 19.47 -5.02
N GLY A 66 6.34 19.79 -5.28
CA GLY A 66 7.08 20.88 -4.62
C GLY A 66 7.74 20.50 -3.29
N TYR A 67 7.84 19.22 -2.97
CA TYR A 67 8.55 18.77 -1.77
C TYR A 67 10.07 18.84 -1.95
N ARG A 68 10.77 19.15 -0.87
CA ARG A 68 12.23 18.97 -0.77
C ARG A 68 12.50 17.51 -0.41
N VAL A 69 13.13 16.75 -1.31
CA VAL A 69 13.35 15.31 -1.12
C VAL A 69 14.84 14.97 -1.08
N ASP A 70 15.24 14.17 -0.10
CA ASP A 70 16.51 13.45 -0.04
C ASP A 70 16.19 11.97 -0.34
N TYR A 71 16.71 11.45 -1.46
CA TYR A 71 16.42 10.09 -1.91
C TYR A 71 17.71 9.26 -1.95
N VAL A 72 17.76 8.18 -1.17
CA VAL A 72 18.91 7.28 -1.11
C VAL A 72 18.64 6.04 -1.96
N MET A 73 19.34 5.94 -3.09
CA MET A 73 19.22 4.80 -4.01
C MET A 73 19.95 3.56 -3.49
N LEU A 74 19.44 2.37 -3.83
CA LEU A 74 19.94 1.07 -3.37
C LEU A 74 21.37 0.80 -3.85
N ASP A 75 21.77 1.35 -4.99
CA ASP A 75 23.09 1.20 -5.58
C ASP A 75 24.00 2.43 -5.38
N ASP A 76 23.58 3.40 -4.55
CA ASP A 76 24.48 4.47 -4.11
C ASP A 76 25.62 3.87 -3.27
N PRO A 77 26.90 4.09 -3.64
CA PRO A 77 28.05 3.60 -2.87
C PRO A 77 28.11 4.07 -1.42
N LYS A 78 27.37 5.13 -1.06
CA LYS A 78 27.29 5.68 0.29
C LYS A 78 26.08 5.17 1.09
N ASN A 79 25.17 4.42 0.47
CA ASN A 79 24.02 3.84 1.15
C ASN A 79 24.49 2.81 2.18
N SER A 80 24.20 3.05 3.45
CA SER A 80 24.48 2.13 4.57
C SER A 80 23.58 0.90 4.55
N HIS A 81 22.49 0.95 3.79
CA HIS A 81 21.38 0.02 3.72
C HIS A 81 20.60 -0.15 5.02
N ASP A 82 20.88 0.64 6.05
CA ASP A 82 20.21 0.61 7.35
C ASP A 82 19.37 1.87 7.54
N LEU A 83 18.06 1.69 7.81
CA LEU A 83 17.13 2.82 7.88
C LEU A 83 17.49 3.81 9.00
N LEU A 84 17.92 3.36 10.18
CA LEU A 84 18.30 4.27 11.27
C LEU A 84 19.54 5.08 10.90
N GLN A 85 20.52 4.43 10.27
CA GLN A 85 21.73 5.10 9.83
C GLN A 85 21.42 6.16 8.75
N GLU A 86 20.56 5.85 7.77
CA GLU A 86 20.17 6.83 6.75
C GLU A 86 19.33 7.97 7.31
N ILE A 87 18.39 7.69 8.22
CA ILE A 87 17.64 8.73 8.94
C ILE A 87 18.61 9.65 9.70
N SER A 88 19.56 9.09 10.45
CA SER A 88 20.55 9.87 11.20
C SER A 88 21.47 10.67 10.28
N ALA A 89 21.94 10.06 9.19
CA ALA A 89 22.80 10.72 8.22
C ALA A 89 22.08 11.88 7.52
N CYS A 90 20.83 11.69 7.12
CA CYS A 90 19.99 12.72 6.53
C CYS A 90 19.74 13.87 7.51
N ALA A 91 19.34 13.57 8.74
CA ALA A 91 19.13 14.59 9.77
C ALA A 91 20.40 15.44 10.00
N LYS A 92 21.58 14.81 10.03
CA LYS A 92 22.86 15.52 10.13
C LYS A 92 23.16 16.38 8.90
N ARG A 93 22.96 15.87 7.69
CA ARG A 93 23.18 16.60 6.43
C ARG A 93 22.33 17.88 6.35
N HIS A 94 21.11 17.83 6.86
CA HIS A 94 20.15 18.94 6.80
C HIS A 94 20.03 19.74 8.12
N HIS A 95 20.87 19.45 9.12
CA HIS A 95 20.86 20.09 10.44
C HIS A 95 19.50 20.02 11.17
N LEU A 96 18.85 18.86 11.10
CA LEU A 96 17.53 18.60 11.70
C LEU A 96 17.69 17.84 13.02
N GLN A 97 16.82 18.12 13.98
CA GLN A 97 16.83 17.49 15.31
C GLN A 97 15.58 16.64 15.59
N GLU A 98 14.62 16.64 14.67
CA GLU A 98 13.33 15.95 14.82
C GLU A 98 12.98 15.19 13.55
N VAL A 99 12.52 13.96 13.72
CA VAL A 99 12.03 13.08 12.67
C VAL A 99 10.55 12.82 12.90
N VAL A 100 9.73 13.06 11.87
CA VAL A 100 8.32 12.70 11.85
C VAL A 100 8.13 11.53 10.89
N VAL A 101 7.44 10.50 11.38
CA VAL A 101 7.18 9.28 10.62
C VAL A 101 5.74 8.84 10.88
N MET A 102 5.08 8.30 9.86
CA MET A 102 3.81 7.61 10.03
C MET A 102 4.11 6.21 10.55
N GLN A 103 3.27 5.70 11.46
CA GLN A 103 3.43 4.38 12.08
C GLN A 103 3.75 3.31 11.02
N PRO A 104 4.82 2.51 11.19
CA PRO A 104 5.19 1.50 10.22
C PRO A 104 4.24 0.29 10.27
N SER A 105 4.21 -0.49 9.19
CA SER A 105 3.36 -1.67 9.08
C SER A 105 3.84 -2.91 9.87
N ASP A 106 5.03 -2.86 10.48
CA ASP A 106 5.59 -3.99 11.21
C ASP A 106 6.22 -3.62 12.56
N TYR A 107 6.04 -4.52 13.52
CA TYR A 107 6.43 -4.33 14.91
C TYR A 107 7.94 -4.12 15.11
N GLN A 108 8.80 -4.84 14.37
CA GLN A 108 10.24 -4.73 14.54
C GLN A 108 10.76 -3.37 14.05
N THR A 109 10.21 -2.86 12.94
CA THR A 109 10.48 -1.51 12.44
C THR A 109 10.01 -0.45 13.43
N GLN A 110 8.85 -0.64 14.06
CA GLN A 110 8.37 0.27 15.09
C GLN A 110 9.33 0.33 16.29
N GLU A 111 9.75 -0.82 16.83
CA GLU A 111 10.72 -0.90 17.93
C GLU A 111 12.09 -0.30 17.53
N MET A 112 12.51 -0.54 16.29
CA MET A 112 13.72 0.06 15.72
C MET A 112 13.64 1.58 15.74
N LEU A 113 12.54 2.18 15.25
CA LEU A 113 12.33 3.62 15.26
C LEU A 113 12.24 4.19 16.67
N LEU A 114 11.55 3.52 17.60
CA LEU A 114 11.48 3.95 19.01
C LEU A 114 12.86 4.00 19.69
N SER A 115 13.85 3.30 19.16
CA SER A 115 15.24 3.39 19.63
C SER A 115 16.03 4.60 19.10
N LEU A 116 15.50 5.32 18.10
CA LEU A 116 16.17 6.43 17.41
C LEU A 116 16.60 7.56 18.37
N PRO A 117 15.76 8.08 19.30
CA PRO A 117 16.17 9.16 20.20
C PRO A 117 17.36 8.79 21.06
N LYS A 118 17.39 7.55 21.57
CA LYS A 118 18.48 7.06 22.42
C LYS A 118 19.77 6.83 21.65
N LYS A 119 19.69 6.35 20.39
CA LYS A 119 20.87 5.97 19.60
C LYS A 119 21.51 7.14 18.85
N HIS A 120 20.70 8.12 18.45
CA HIS A 120 21.13 9.16 17.50
C HIS A 120 20.86 10.59 17.97
N ASP A 121 20.33 10.80 19.17
CA ASP A 121 19.99 12.12 19.72
C ASP A 121 19.04 12.91 18.79
N LEU A 122 18.02 12.20 18.27
CA LEU A 122 16.99 12.74 17.37
C LEU A 122 15.61 12.54 17.98
N ALA A 123 14.85 13.62 18.15
CA ALA A 123 13.46 13.52 18.56
C ALA A 123 12.65 12.77 17.52
N LEU A 124 11.70 11.95 17.97
CA LEU A 124 10.81 11.17 17.12
C LEU A 124 9.35 11.55 17.40
N GLU A 125 8.65 11.98 16.36
CA GLU A 125 7.20 12.10 16.33
C GLU A 125 6.64 10.97 15.45
N MET A 126 5.86 10.07 16.04
CA MET A 126 5.19 8.99 15.31
C MET A 126 3.71 9.34 15.15
N LEU A 127 3.28 9.55 13.91
CA LEU A 127 1.90 9.83 13.55
C LEU A 127 1.12 8.52 13.33
N PRO A 128 -0.18 8.47 13.66
CA PRO A 128 -1.02 7.33 13.30
C PRO A 128 -1.06 7.09 11.79
N ASP A 129 -1.20 5.84 11.37
CA ASP A 129 -1.46 5.52 9.97
C ASP A 129 -2.89 5.90 9.57
N ASN A 130 -3.02 6.96 8.77
CA ASN A 130 -4.30 7.51 8.34
C ASN A 130 -4.92 6.77 7.14
N ARG A 131 -4.35 5.65 6.70
CA ARG A 131 -4.88 4.83 5.59
C ARG A 131 -5.87 3.76 6.07
N PHE A 132 -5.83 3.40 7.34
CA PHE A 132 -6.76 2.46 7.92
C PHE A 132 -8.09 3.14 8.27
N LEU A 133 -9.21 2.52 7.87
CA LEU A 133 -10.55 2.99 8.25
C LEU A 133 -10.84 2.84 9.75
N ALA A 134 -10.12 1.93 10.42
CA ALA A 134 -10.20 1.73 11.85
C ALA A 134 -8.87 2.15 12.48
N THR A 135 -8.92 3.12 13.39
CA THR A 135 -7.75 3.48 14.20
C THR A 135 -7.47 2.39 15.24
N ASP A 136 -6.23 2.35 15.76
CA ASP A 136 -5.87 1.48 16.89
C ASP A 136 -6.78 1.71 18.10
N ALA A 137 -7.15 2.97 18.37
CA ALA A 137 -8.08 3.32 19.45
C ALA A 137 -9.50 2.79 19.20
N PHE A 138 -10.01 2.89 17.96
CA PHE A 138 -11.31 2.32 17.59
C PHE A 138 -11.31 0.81 17.78
N PHE A 139 -10.30 0.12 17.26
CA PHE A 139 -10.20 -1.34 17.37
C PHE A 139 -10.05 -1.79 18.84
N SER A 140 -9.21 -1.12 19.63
CA SER A 140 -9.02 -1.42 21.05
C SER A 140 -10.32 -1.26 21.85
N THR A 141 -11.07 -0.19 21.56
CA THR A 141 -12.38 0.06 22.18
C THR A 141 -13.38 -1.02 21.79
N TRP A 142 -13.46 -1.36 20.50
CA TRP A 142 -14.32 -2.44 20.03
C TRP A 142 -13.95 -3.79 20.65
N ALA A 143 -12.66 -4.11 20.81
CA ALA A 143 -12.22 -5.40 21.34
C ALA A 143 -12.42 -5.54 22.86
N THR A 144 -12.42 -4.42 23.60
CA THR A 144 -12.44 -4.42 25.07
C THR A 144 -13.64 -5.17 25.65
N GLY A 145 -13.38 -6.08 26.60
CA GLY A 145 -14.40 -6.85 27.29
C GLY A 145 -15.01 -8.02 26.49
N LYS A 146 -14.64 -8.20 25.21
CA LYS A 146 -15.10 -9.34 24.40
C LYS A 146 -14.29 -10.60 24.71
N LYS A 147 -14.97 -11.72 24.93
CA LYS A 147 -14.34 -13.04 25.10
C LYS A 147 -13.87 -13.67 23.79
N GLN A 148 -14.47 -13.26 22.66
CA GLN A 148 -14.14 -13.74 21.31
C GLN A 148 -14.22 -12.56 20.33
N LEU A 149 -13.26 -12.51 19.41
CA LEU A 149 -13.24 -11.54 18.32
C LEU A 149 -13.67 -12.27 17.04
N ARG A 150 -14.74 -11.81 16.39
CA ARG A 150 -15.23 -12.35 15.12
C ARG A 150 -15.31 -11.25 14.08
N MET A 151 -14.75 -11.52 12.90
CA MET A 151 -14.69 -10.55 11.79
C MET A 151 -16.07 -10.01 11.44
N GLU A 152 -17.10 -10.87 11.40
CA GLU A 152 -18.47 -10.45 11.09
C GLU A 152 -18.97 -9.29 11.95
N PHE A 153 -18.76 -9.34 13.28
CA PHE A 153 -19.21 -8.26 14.17
C PHE A 153 -18.39 -7.00 14.00
N PHE A 154 -17.08 -7.12 13.73
CA PHE A 154 -16.25 -5.96 13.43
C PHE A 154 -16.68 -5.29 12.10
N TYR A 155 -16.90 -6.10 11.07
CA TYR A 155 -17.35 -5.65 9.75
C TYR A 155 -18.68 -4.89 9.81
N ARG A 156 -19.66 -5.36 10.59
CA ARG A 156 -20.92 -4.62 10.79
C ARG A 156 -20.70 -3.24 11.41
N GLU A 157 -19.83 -3.15 12.41
CA GLU A 157 -19.49 -1.87 13.04
C GLU A 157 -18.73 -0.94 12.08
N MET A 158 -17.84 -1.49 11.26
CA MET A 158 -17.16 -0.71 10.22
C MET A 158 -18.14 -0.18 9.19
N ARG A 159 -19.09 -0.99 8.72
CA ARG A 159 -20.11 -0.55 7.77
C ARG A 159 -20.99 0.57 8.32
N LYS A 160 -21.48 0.44 9.56
CA LYS A 160 -22.24 1.50 10.22
C LYS A 160 -21.42 2.77 10.41
N SER A 161 -20.17 2.63 10.87
CA SER A 161 -19.30 3.78 11.20
C SER A 161 -18.88 4.57 9.96
N HIS A 162 -18.86 3.93 8.79
CA HIS A 162 -18.41 4.52 7.53
C HIS A 162 -19.54 4.71 6.51
N ASP A 163 -20.78 4.38 6.87
CA ASP A 163 -21.97 4.45 6.02
C ASP A 163 -21.83 3.68 4.69
N ILE A 164 -21.23 2.50 4.75
CA ILE A 164 -20.96 1.67 3.55
C ILE A 164 -22.13 0.71 3.32
N LEU A 165 -22.78 0.82 2.16
CA LEU A 165 -23.96 0.06 1.73
C LEU A 165 -25.08 0.04 2.78
N MET A 166 -25.31 1.17 3.45
CA MET A 166 -26.33 1.32 4.49
C MET A 166 -27.58 2.04 3.94
N ASP A 167 -28.76 1.67 4.44
CA ASP A 167 -30.03 2.39 4.30
C ASP A 167 -30.50 2.80 5.69
N GLY A 168 -30.10 4.01 6.11
CA GLY A 168 -30.22 4.45 7.49
C GLY A 168 -29.42 3.54 8.44
N SER A 169 -30.10 2.89 9.38
CA SER A 169 -29.45 1.96 10.33
C SER A 169 -29.33 0.52 9.82
N GLU A 170 -29.99 0.19 8.71
CA GLU A 170 -30.09 -1.17 8.18
C GLU A 170 -29.14 -1.38 7.00
N PRO A 171 -28.65 -2.60 6.75
CA PRO A 171 -27.86 -2.88 5.57
C PRO A 171 -28.74 -2.85 4.31
N VAL A 172 -28.24 -2.23 3.24
CA VAL A 172 -28.82 -2.35 1.89
C VAL A 172 -29.04 -3.84 1.55
N GLY A 173 -30.21 -4.15 0.98
CA GLY A 173 -30.63 -5.52 0.66
C GLY A 173 -31.11 -6.35 1.87
N GLY A 174 -31.08 -5.81 3.09
CA GLY A 174 -31.63 -6.43 4.29
C GLY A 174 -30.76 -7.52 4.93
N LYS A 175 -29.58 -7.79 4.39
CA LYS A 175 -28.60 -8.72 4.97
C LYS A 175 -27.23 -8.06 5.08
N TRP A 176 -26.51 -8.42 6.14
CA TRP A 176 -25.12 -7.96 6.32
C TRP A 176 -24.14 -8.68 5.39
N ASN A 177 -24.43 -9.92 5.01
CA ASN A 177 -23.50 -10.79 4.31
C ASN A 177 -24.22 -11.66 3.27
N TYR A 178 -23.62 -11.75 2.07
CA TYR A 178 -24.06 -12.56 0.92
C TYR A 178 -23.02 -13.64 0.54
N ASP A 179 -22.03 -13.94 1.39
CA ASP A 179 -20.94 -14.91 1.14
C ASP A 179 -21.42 -16.29 0.66
N SER A 180 -22.58 -16.76 1.14
CA SER A 180 -23.15 -18.03 0.70
C SER A 180 -23.55 -18.05 -0.78
N GLU A 181 -23.73 -16.87 -1.40
CA GLU A 181 -24.12 -16.71 -2.80
C GLU A 181 -22.88 -16.65 -3.74
N ASN A 182 -21.66 -16.49 -3.19
CA ASN A 182 -20.40 -16.29 -3.91
C ASN A 182 -19.65 -17.58 -4.30
N ARG A 183 -20.38 -18.68 -4.52
CA ARG A 183 -19.78 -20.03 -4.67
C ARG A 183 -20.26 -20.75 -5.93
N LYS A 184 -20.56 -20.00 -6.99
CA LYS A 184 -21.03 -20.63 -8.24
C LYS A 184 -19.86 -21.32 -8.93
N PRO A 185 -20.05 -22.54 -9.47
CA PRO A 185 -19.00 -23.19 -10.24
C PRO A 185 -18.74 -22.44 -11.55
N PRO A 186 -17.49 -22.41 -12.04
CA PRO A 186 -17.19 -21.83 -13.34
C PRO A 186 -17.92 -22.57 -14.47
N LYS A 187 -18.49 -21.80 -15.40
CA LYS A 187 -19.22 -22.32 -16.56
C LYS A 187 -18.24 -22.60 -17.71
N SER A 188 -18.58 -23.54 -18.57
CA SER A 188 -17.84 -23.71 -19.84
C SER A 188 -17.99 -22.47 -20.70
N GLY A 189 -16.91 -22.06 -21.38
CA GLY A 189 -16.90 -20.89 -22.27
C GLY A 189 -16.82 -19.53 -21.56
N LEU A 190 -16.42 -19.49 -20.27
CA LEU A 190 -16.08 -18.22 -19.61
C LEU A 190 -14.97 -17.51 -20.37
N THR A 191 -15.19 -16.22 -20.67
CA THR A 191 -14.15 -15.32 -21.19
C THR A 191 -13.69 -14.45 -20.05
N ILE A 192 -12.57 -14.83 -19.43
CA ILE A 192 -12.00 -14.07 -18.33
C ILE A 192 -11.24 -12.87 -18.93
N PRO A 193 -11.56 -11.63 -18.54
CA PRO A 193 -10.86 -10.47 -19.10
C PRO A 193 -9.35 -10.52 -18.81
N PRO A 194 -8.48 -9.90 -19.63
CA PRO A 194 -7.06 -9.79 -19.33
C PRO A 194 -6.82 -8.92 -18.10
N THR A 195 -5.79 -9.25 -17.30
CA THR A 195 -5.41 -8.42 -16.15
C THR A 195 -4.84 -7.07 -16.61
N TYR A 196 -4.74 -6.12 -15.69
CA TYR A 196 -4.02 -4.87 -15.94
C TYR A 196 -2.59 -5.19 -16.38
N ASP A 197 -2.17 -4.66 -17.52
CA ASP A 197 -0.83 -4.84 -18.06
C ASP A 197 -0.28 -3.49 -18.50
N ASN A 198 0.89 -3.16 -17.97
CA ASN A 198 1.66 -1.99 -18.37
C ASN A 198 3.13 -2.38 -18.53
N PRO A 199 3.68 -2.28 -19.75
CA PRO A 199 5.09 -2.58 -19.97
C PRO A 199 6.00 -1.73 -19.08
N PRO A 200 7.13 -2.27 -18.61
CA PRO A 200 8.04 -1.53 -17.74
C PRO A 200 8.65 -0.36 -18.50
N ASP A 201 8.49 0.84 -17.98
CA ASP A 201 9.21 2.04 -18.43
C ASP A 201 10.72 1.96 -18.09
N VAL A 202 11.43 3.06 -18.33
CA VAL A 202 12.88 3.16 -18.09
C VAL A 202 13.22 2.96 -16.61
N ILE A 203 12.44 3.52 -15.69
CA ILE A 203 12.67 3.42 -14.23
C ILE A 203 12.43 1.98 -13.78
N SER A 204 11.31 1.38 -14.20
CA SER A 204 10.93 0.01 -13.88
C SER A 204 11.91 -1.01 -14.46
N SER A 205 12.35 -0.80 -15.70
CA SER A 205 13.36 -1.64 -16.35
C SER A 205 14.71 -1.57 -15.64
N ALA A 206 15.11 -0.39 -15.18
CA ALA A 206 16.33 -0.22 -14.38
C ALA A 206 16.21 -0.90 -13.00
N ALA A 207 15.05 -0.79 -12.34
CA ALA A 207 14.78 -1.48 -11.08
C ALA A 207 14.87 -3.02 -11.24
N CYS A 208 14.27 -3.59 -12.29
CA CYS A 208 14.38 -5.02 -12.58
C CYS A 208 15.83 -5.48 -12.76
N LYS A 209 16.62 -4.76 -13.58
CA LYS A 209 18.06 -5.07 -13.78
C LYS A 209 18.85 -4.99 -12.49
N LEU A 210 18.56 -4.00 -11.65
CA LEU A 210 19.23 -3.85 -10.36
C LEU A 210 18.89 -5.02 -9.42
N VAL A 211 17.63 -5.46 -9.40
CA VAL A 211 17.21 -6.60 -8.58
C VAL A 211 17.85 -7.91 -9.05
N GLU A 212 17.93 -8.12 -10.37
CA GLU A 212 18.62 -9.28 -10.95
C GLU A 212 20.07 -9.37 -10.46
N LYS A 213 20.78 -8.23 -10.40
CA LYS A 213 22.16 -8.15 -9.93
C LYS A 213 22.30 -8.32 -8.41
N LEU A 214 21.45 -7.67 -7.62
CA LEU A 214 21.65 -7.55 -6.16
C LEU A 214 20.98 -8.63 -5.33
N PHE A 215 19.97 -9.32 -5.88
CA PHE A 215 19.20 -10.37 -5.22
C PHE A 215 19.14 -11.66 -6.07
N PRO A 216 20.29 -12.19 -6.53
CA PRO A 216 20.30 -13.34 -7.46
C PRO A 216 19.76 -14.63 -6.83
N ASP A 217 19.81 -14.76 -5.50
CA ASP A 217 19.38 -15.93 -4.73
C ASP A 217 17.95 -15.82 -4.15
N HIS A 218 17.24 -14.73 -4.48
CA HIS A 218 15.83 -14.55 -4.17
C HIS A 218 14.94 -15.27 -5.19
N PHE A 219 13.76 -15.71 -4.76
CA PHE A 219 12.89 -16.55 -5.58
C PHE A 219 12.06 -15.77 -6.62
N GLY A 220 11.59 -16.48 -7.64
CA GLY A 220 10.61 -16.03 -8.63
C GLY A 220 11.21 -15.21 -9.78
N ASP A 221 10.57 -15.23 -10.95
CA ASP A 221 11.09 -14.59 -12.16
C ASP A 221 10.80 -13.08 -12.16
N LEU A 222 11.64 -12.28 -12.82
CA LEU A 222 11.39 -10.83 -12.95
C LEU A 222 10.43 -10.50 -14.10
N SER A 223 10.44 -11.30 -15.16
CA SER A 223 9.64 -11.10 -16.37
C SER A 223 8.46 -12.08 -16.44
N PRO A 224 7.33 -11.70 -17.05
CA PRO A 224 6.96 -10.33 -17.43
C PRO A 224 6.69 -9.45 -16.19
N PHE A 225 6.97 -8.15 -16.30
CA PHE A 225 6.70 -7.16 -15.26
C PHE A 225 5.56 -6.24 -15.72
N TYR A 226 4.41 -6.30 -15.04
CA TYR A 226 3.13 -5.72 -15.50
C TYR A 226 2.46 -4.82 -14.44
N PHE A 227 3.15 -4.52 -13.33
CA PHE A 227 2.58 -3.79 -12.21
C PHE A 227 2.42 -2.30 -12.50
N ALA A 228 1.34 -1.68 -11.99
CA ALA A 228 1.25 -0.23 -11.91
C ALA A 228 2.25 0.32 -10.86
N VAL A 229 3.16 1.18 -11.29
CA VAL A 229 4.23 1.76 -10.46
C VAL A 229 4.02 3.24 -10.16
N THR A 230 2.83 3.77 -10.49
CA THR A 230 2.38 5.12 -10.14
C THR A 230 0.96 5.06 -9.59
N ARG A 231 0.56 6.09 -8.82
CA ARG A 231 -0.83 6.22 -8.33
C ARG A 231 -1.84 6.23 -9.49
N GLN A 232 -1.57 6.97 -10.57
CA GLN A 232 -2.49 7.04 -11.71
C GLN A 232 -2.71 5.66 -12.35
N GLN A 233 -1.63 4.89 -12.57
CA GLN A 233 -1.74 3.54 -13.11
C GLN A 233 -2.51 2.59 -12.17
N ALA A 234 -2.38 2.76 -10.85
CA ALA A 234 -3.15 1.97 -9.88
C ALA A 234 -4.65 2.32 -9.91
N VAL A 235 -4.98 3.60 -10.11
CA VAL A 235 -6.37 4.06 -10.34
C VAL A 235 -6.92 3.46 -11.63
N ASP A 236 -6.12 3.39 -12.70
CA ASP A 236 -6.52 2.76 -13.96
C ASP A 236 -6.77 1.24 -13.78
N ALA A 237 -5.94 0.57 -12.97
CA ALA A 237 -6.14 -0.84 -12.61
C ALA A 237 -7.42 -1.06 -11.79
N LEU A 238 -7.74 -0.18 -10.84
CA LEU A 238 -9.02 -0.20 -10.12
C LEU A 238 -10.18 0.00 -11.10
N ALA A 239 -10.11 1.00 -11.99
CA ALA A 239 -11.16 1.26 -12.97
C ALA A 239 -11.38 0.07 -13.92
N LEU A 240 -10.31 -0.63 -14.32
CA LEU A 240 -10.40 -1.86 -15.11
C LEU A 240 -11.13 -2.97 -14.34
N PHE A 241 -10.82 -3.17 -13.05
CA PHE A 241 -11.54 -4.13 -12.20
C PHE A 241 -13.04 -3.80 -12.11
N ILE A 242 -13.38 -2.55 -11.80
CA ILE A 242 -14.78 -2.11 -11.65
C ILE A 242 -15.56 -2.34 -12.95
N ARG A 243 -14.94 -2.10 -14.11
CA ARG A 243 -15.60 -2.24 -15.41
C ARG A 243 -15.75 -3.68 -15.88
N GLU A 244 -14.71 -4.50 -15.71
CA GLU A 244 -14.62 -5.81 -16.39
C GLU A 244 -14.90 -6.99 -15.45
N ARG A 245 -14.81 -6.79 -14.13
CA ARG A 245 -14.74 -7.92 -13.18
C ARG A 245 -15.69 -7.85 -12.02
N LEU A 246 -15.99 -6.66 -11.51
CA LEU A 246 -16.77 -6.51 -10.28
C LEU A 246 -18.12 -7.25 -10.34
N GLU A 247 -18.82 -7.21 -11.49
CA GLU A 247 -20.09 -7.90 -11.70
C GLU A 247 -20.00 -9.42 -11.40
N ASN A 248 -18.89 -10.05 -11.77
CA ASN A 248 -18.66 -11.48 -11.64
C ASN A 248 -17.73 -11.84 -10.46
N PHE A 249 -17.33 -10.86 -9.64
CA PHE A 249 -16.40 -11.06 -8.53
C PHE A 249 -16.94 -12.05 -7.51
N GLY A 250 -18.20 -11.87 -7.09
CA GLY A 250 -18.85 -12.76 -6.11
C GLY A 250 -19.05 -14.17 -6.67
N ASP A 251 -19.63 -14.29 -7.86
CA ASP A 251 -19.96 -15.59 -8.48
C ASP A 251 -18.78 -16.56 -8.52
N TYR A 252 -17.57 -16.06 -8.79
CA TYR A 252 -16.37 -16.85 -9.01
C TYR A 252 -15.28 -16.62 -7.96
N GLN A 253 -15.63 -16.10 -6.78
CA GLN A 253 -14.68 -15.75 -5.73
C GLN A 253 -13.79 -16.93 -5.28
N ASP A 254 -14.38 -18.13 -5.22
CA ASP A 254 -13.72 -19.37 -4.77
C ASP A 254 -13.26 -20.26 -5.94
N ALA A 255 -13.48 -19.84 -7.19
CA ALA A 255 -13.20 -20.67 -8.36
C ALA A 255 -11.71 -20.63 -8.75
N MET A 256 -11.15 -21.79 -9.10
CA MET A 256 -9.81 -21.94 -9.69
C MET A 256 -9.90 -22.66 -11.02
N ILE A 257 -9.29 -22.10 -12.07
CA ILE A 257 -9.23 -22.69 -13.41
C ILE A 257 -7.78 -22.67 -13.89
N GLU A 258 -7.32 -23.80 -14.43
CA GLU A 258 -5.98 -23.91 -15.01
C GLU A 258 -5.83 -22.96 -16.21
N GLY A 259 -4.71 -22.23 -16.26
CA GLY A 259 -4.46 -21.21 -17.30
C GLY A 259 -5.08 -19.84 -17.02
N GLU A 260 -5.91 -19.71 -15.98
CA GLU A 260 -6.66 -18.49 -15.66
C GLU A 260 -6.32 -17.98 -14.24
N PRO A 261 -5.07 -17.53 -14.01
CA PRO A 261 -4.59 -17.19 -12.66
C PRO A 261 -5.27 -15.96 -12.05
N TRP A 262 -6.01 -15.20 -12.84
CA TRP A 262 -6.59 -13.91 -12.47
C TRP A 262 -8.06 -14.01 -12.07
N MET A 263 -8.79 -14.92 -12.72
CA MET A 263 -10.25 -15.02 -12.59
C MET A 263 -10.89 -13.61 -12.62
N TYR A 264 -11.81 -13.33 -11.70
CA TYR A 264 -12.47 -12.04 -11.57
C TYR A 264 -11.96 -11.22 -10.38
N HIS A 265 -10.78 -11.54 -9.85
CA HIS A 265 -10.18 -10.78 -8.76
C HIS A 265 -9.71 -9.39 -9.23
N SER A 266 -9.61 -8.47 -8.28
CA SER A 266 -9.24 -7.08 -8.55
C SER A 266 -7.76 -6.86 -8.86
N HIS A 267 -6.88 -7.68 -8.28
CA HIS A 267 -5.42 -7.51 -8.35
C HIS A 267 -4.94 -6.11 -7.93
N ILE A 268 -5.67 -5.44 -7.04
CA ILE A 268 -5.27 -4.11 -6.54
C ILE A 268 -4.64 -4.14 -5.14
N GLY A 269 -4.58 -5.31 -4.49
CA GLY A 269 -4.15 -5.44 -3.10
C GLY A 269 -2.74 -4.90 -2.85
N PHE A 270 -1.82 -5.09 -3.80
CA PHE A 270 -0.47 -4.54 -3.69
C PHE A 270 -0.42 -3.02 -3.88
N TYR A 271 -1.35 -2.41 -4.63
CA TYR A 271 -1.47 -0.96 -4.74
C TYR A 271 -2.06 -0.33 -3.47
N ILE A 272 -3.04 -1.01 -2.86
CA ILE A 272 -3.58 -0.60 -1.55
C ILE A 272 -2.47 -0.64 -0.51
N ASN A 273 -1.73 -1.75 -0.46
CA ASN A 273 -0.72 -1.97 0.58
C ASN A 273 0.45 -0.97 0.52
N ILE A 274 0.82 -0.45 -0.66
CA ILE A 274 1.87 0.57 -0.75
C ILE A 274 1.36 2.01 -0.69
N GLY A 275 0.04 2.21 -0.52
CA GLY A 275 -0.58 3.52 -0.43
C GLY A 275 -1.04 4.12 -1.76
N PHE A 276 -0.71 3.55 -2.92
CA PHE A 276 -1.20 4.05 -4.21
C PHE A 276 -2.72 4.10 -4.31
N LEU A 277 -3.42 3.19 -3.63
CA LEU A 277 -4.87 3.26 -3.47
C LEU A 277 -5.24 3.34 -1.99
N HIS A 278 -6.11 4.27 -1.65
CA HIS A 278 -6.74 4.32 -0.34
C HIS A 278 -7.91 3.31 -0.28
N PRO A 279 -8.13 2.57 0.82
CA PRO A 279 -9.25 1.63 0.90
C PRO A 279 -10.61 2.27 0.64
N ARG A 280 -10.80 3.51 1.11
CA ARG A 280 -12.04 4.29 0.91
C ARG A 280 -12.39 4.50 -0.57
N GLU A 281 -11.43 4.90 -1.40
CA GLU A 281 -11.71 5.15 -2.83
C GLU A 281 -12.05 3.85 -3.57
N CYS A 282 -11.47 2.71 -3.17
CA CYS A 282 -11.83 1.40 -3.72
C CYS A 282 -13.27 1.01 -3.37
N ILE A 283 -13.69 1.25 -2.12
CA ILE A 283 -15.04 0.97 -1.64
C ILE A 283 -16.05 1.86 -2.37
N GLU A 284 -15.79 3.16 -2.43
CA GLU A 284 -16.66 4.14 -3.11
C GLU A 284 -16.83 3.82 -4.60
N ALA A 285 -15.75 3.37 -5.27
CA ALA A 285 -15.83 2.94 -6.66
C ALA A 285 -16.75 1.73 -6.86
N ALA A 286 -16.72 0.76 -5.95
CA ALA A 286 -17.61 -0.40 -5.97
C ALA A 286 -19.06 -0.03 -5.64
N GLU A 287 -19.30 0.79 -4.61
CA GLU A 287 -20.64 1.28 -4.25
C GLU A 287 -21.27 2.09 -5.39
N MET A 288 -20.49 2.93 -6.06
CA MET A 288 -20.96 3.68 -7.21
C MET A 288 -21.33 2.76 -8.39
N ALA A 289 -20.62 1.64 -8.58
CA ALA A 289 -20.99 0.66 -9.60
C ALA A 289 -22.30 -0.05 -9.25
N TYR A 290 -22.48 -0.42 -7.99
CA TYR A 290 -23.73 -0.96 -7.45
C TYR A 290 -24.92 0.00 -7.66
N GLN A 291 -24.78 1.27 -7.26
CA GLN A 291 -25.83 2.29 -7.42
C GLN A 291 -26.21 2.54 -8.89
N LYS A 292 -25.28 2.32 -9.82
CA LYS A 292 -25.51 2.42 -11.27
C LYS A 292 -26.04 1.13 -11.90
N GLY A 293 -26.32 0.10 -11.10
CA GLY A 293 -26.79 -1.21 -11.57
C GLY A 293 -25.77 -1.97 -12.41
N ARG A 294 -24.47 -1.71 -12.23
CA ARG A 294 -23.36 -2.36 -12.95
C ARG A 294 -22.70 -3.48 -12.16
N ALA A 295 -23.07 -3.63 -10.90
CA ALA A 295 -22.68 -4.72 -10.03
C ALA A 295 -23.86 -5.05 -9.11
N PRO A 296 -24.07 -6.34 -8.76
CA PRO A 296 -25.15 -6.76 -7.87
C PRO A 296 -24.91 -6.39 -6.41
#